data_AF-A0A947NMI8-F1
#
_entry.id   AF-A0A947NMI8-F1
#
_cell.length_a   1.000
_cell.length_b   1.000
_cell.length_c   1.000
_cell.angle_alpha   90.00
_cell.angle_beta   90.00
_cell.angle_gamma   90.00
#
_symmetry.space_group_name_H-M   'P 1'
#
loop_
_entity.id
_entity.type
_entity.pdbx_description
1 polymer ?
#
loop_
_entity_poly.entity_id
_entity_poly.type
_entity_poly.pdbx_seq_one_letter_code
_entity_poly.pdbx_strand_id
1 'polypeptide(L)' 'MKFVDLKRQSRNELEKLLVEKRGELREHRFKVGEGQLKNVSSIKKIRQVIARILTIFNTKITEDTKESTEEVN' A
#
# COMPACT_ATOMS: atom_id res chain seq x y z
N MET A 1 5.86 3.24 8.39
CA MET A 1 6.72 2.49 7.46
C MET A 1 7.36 3.44 6.47
N LYS A 2 8.67 3.32 6.19
CA LYS A 2 9.36 4.18 5.22
C LYS A 2 9.17 3.63 3.81
N PHE A 3 9.30 4.50 2.81
CA PHE A 3 9.12 4.14 1.41
C PHE A 3 10.20 3.17 0.91
N VAL A 4 11.44 3.34 1.40
CA VAL A 4 12.59 2.50 1.03
C VAL A 4 12.37 1.04 1.43
N ASP A 5 11.78 0.81 2.61
CA ASP A 5 11.49 -0.54 3.13
C ASP A 5 10.51 -1.28 2.21
N LEU A 6 9.48 -0.58 1.74
CA LEU A 6 8.47 -1.13 0.83
C LEU A 6 9.03 -1.46 -0.56
N LYS A 7 10.01 -0.67 -1.05
CA LYS A 7 10.61 -0.90 -2.38
C LYS A 7 11.37 -2.22 -2.43
N ARG A 8 11.98 -2.65 -1.32
CA ARG A 8 12.76 -3.88 -1.20
C ARG A 8 11.90 -5.15 -1.09
N GLN A 9 10.62 -5.01 -0.78
CA GLN A 9 9.71 -6.15 -0.66
C GLN A 9 9.33 -6.72 -2.04
N SER A 10 9.06 -8.03 -2.04
CA SER A 10 8.53 -8.73 -3.20
C SER A 10 7.09 -8.30 -3.50
N ARG A 11 6.63 -8.54 -4.73
CA ARG A 11 5.25 -8.23 -5.15
C ARG A 11 4.21 -8.94 -4.26
N ASN A 12 4.44 -10.21 -3.96
CA ASN A 12 3.54 -11.01 -3.10
C ASN A 12 3.47 -10.47 -1.66
N GLU A 13 4.60 -10.01 -1.10
CA GLU A 13 4.61 -9.39 0.23
C GLU A 13 3.87 -8.06 0.24
N LEU A 14 4.05 -7.25 -0.81
CA LEU A 14 3.33 -5.98 -0.96
C LEU A 14 1.82 -6.19 -1.09
N GLU A 15 1.37 -7.23 -1.80
CA GLU A 15 -0.05 -7.58 -1.88
C GLU A 15 -0.61 -8.03 -0.54
N LYS A 16 0.09 -8.93 0.18
CA LYS A 16 -0.31 -9.35 1.53
C LYS A 16 -0.43 -8.14 2.47
N LEU A 17 0.58 -7.28 2.45
CA LEU A 17 0.59 -6.06 3.28
C LEU A 17 -0.53 -5.09 2.88
N LEU A 18 -0.85 -4.97 1.59
CA LEU A 18 -1.95 -4.15 1.11
C LEU A 18 -3.30 -4.63 1.65
N VAL A 19 -3.54 -5.95 1.64
CA VAL A 19 -4.76 -6.55 2.18
C VAL A 19 -4.86 -6.30 3.68
N GLU A 20 -3.78 -6.54 4.42
CA GLU A 20 -3.72 -6.29 5.87
C GLU A 20 -4.04 -4.84 6.20
N LYS A 21 -3.37 -3.87 5.56
CA LYS A 21 -3.57 -2.44 5.85
C LYS A 21 -4.97 -1.95 5.45
N ARG A 22 -5.59 -2.53 4.42
CA ARG A 22 -6.99 -2.25 4.07
C ARG A 22 -7.96 -2.80 5.12
N GLY A 23 -7.67 -3.97 5.70
CA GLY A 23 -8.40 -4.52 6.83
C GLY A 23 -8.32 -3.62 8.06
N GLU A 24 -7.11 -3.22 8.44
CA GLU A 24 -6.84 -2.31 9.54
C GLU A 24 -7.56 -0.96 9.37
N LEU A 25 -7.55 -0.40 8.14
CA LEU A 25 -8.29 0.82 7.82
C LEU A 25 -9.80 0.66 8.03
N ARG A 26 -10.36 -0.49 7.66
CA ARG A 26 -11.79 -0.78 7.82
C ARG A 26 -12.17 -0.83 9.29
N GLU A 27 -11.39 -1.56 10.10
CA GLU A 27 -11.59 -1.65 11.54
C GLU A 27 -11.51 -0.26 12.21
N HIS A 28 -10.52 0.55 11.83
CA HIS A 28 -10.43 1.91 12.35
C HIS A 28 -11.61 2.80 11.96
N ARG A 29 -12.16 2.66 10.75
CA ARG A 29 -13.36 3.40 10.33
C ARG A 29 -14.58 3.02 11.17
N PHE A 30 -14.73 1.73 11.49
CA PHE A 30 -15.78 1.28 12.42
C PHE A 30 -15.61 1.90 13.81
N LYS A 31 -14.40 1.81 14.39
CA LYS A 31 -14.10 2.40 15.71
C LYS A 31 -14.29 3.92 15.75
N VAL A 32 -14.04 4.62 14.65
CA VAL A 32 -14.34 6.06 14.54
C VAL A 32 -15.83 6.32 14.50
N GLY A 33 -16.60 5.53 13.75
CA GLY A 33 -18.07 5.64 13.72
C GLY A 33 -18.70 5.46 15.10
N GLU A 34 -18.11 4.59 15.94
CA GLU A 34 -18.53 4.37 17.33
C GLU A 34 -17.95 5.39 18.32
N GLY A 35 -17.08 6.31 17.89
CA GLY A 35 -16.42 7.28 18.77
C GLY A 35 -15.36 6.70 19.72
N GLN A 36 -14.98 5.44 19.55
CA GLN A 36 -14.07 4.72 20.45
C GLN A 36 -12.58 4.89 20.08
N LEU A 37 -12.28 5.48 18.92
CA LEU A 37 -10.91 5.62 18.46
C LEU A 37 -10.19 6.83 19.07
N LYS A 38 -9.39 6.59 20.11
CA LYS A 38 -8.56 7.64 20.76
C LYS A 38 -7.54 8.29 19.82
N ASN A 39 -7.01 7.56 18.84
CA ASN A 39 -5.97 8.05 17.94
C ASN A 39 -6.46 8.10 16.48
N VAL A 40 -7.19 9.16 16.13
CA VAL A 40 -7.70 9.37 14.75
C VAL A 40 -6.57 9.56 13.73
N SER A 41 -5.39 10.00 14.17
CA SER A 41 -4.21 10.18 13.30
C SER A 41 -3.68 8.86 12.73
N SER A 42 -3.96 7.72 13.37
CA SER A 42 -3.58 6.40 12.85
C SER A 42 -4.17 6.14 11.47
N ILE A 43 -5.40 6.58 11.21
CA ILE A 43 -6.08 6.44 9.92
C ILE A 43 -5.29 7.13 8.82
N LYS A 44 -4.81 8.34 9.07
CA LYS A 44 -4.00 9.09 8.10
C LYS A 44 -2.71 8.32 7.78
N LYS A 45 -2.04 7.76 8.79
CA LYS A 45 -0.81 6.97 8.62
C LYS A 45 -1.08 5.71 7.79
N ILE A 46 -2.17 4.98 8.06
CA ILE A 46 -2.55 3.78 7.32
C ILE A 46 -2.85 4.11 5.86
N ARG A 47 -3.61 5.19 5.58
CA ARG A 47 -3.86 5.65 4.20
C ARG A 47 -2.57 5.97 3.45
N GLN A 48 -1.61 6.63 4.12
CA GLN A 48 -0.30 6.94 3.51
C GLN A 48 0.48 5.67 3.19
N VAL A 49 0.44 4.65 4.05
CA VAL A 49 1.08 3.35 3.78
C VAL A 49 0.43 2.67 2.58
N ILE A 50 -0.90 2.61 2.51
CA ILE A 50 -1.64 2.05 1.37
C ILE A 50 -1.27 2.77 0.07
N ALA A 51 -1.25 4.11 0.08
CA ALA A 51 -0.90 4.89 -1.10
C ALA A 51 0.52 4.57 -1.59
N ARG A 52 1.50 4.49 -0.67
CA ARG A 52 2.89 4.13 -1.01
C ARG A 52 3.00 2.74 -1.62
N ILE A 53 2.29 1.75 -1.08
CA ILE A 53 2.26 0.38 -1.63
C ILE A 53 1.71 0.40 -3.06
N LEU A 54 0.58 1.08 -3.28
CA LEU A 54 -0.03 1.19 -4.62
C LEU A 54 0.88 1.90 -5.62
N THR A 55 1.59 2.96 -5.19
CA THR A 55 2.57 3.63 -6.05
C THR A 55 3.68 2.68 -6.48
N ILE A 56 4.26 1.92 -5.55
CA ILE A 56 5.33 0.95 -5.87
C ILE A 56 4.81 -0.15 -6.80
N PHE A 57 3.57 -0.61 -6.57
CA PHE A 57 2.93 -1.61 -7.42
C PHE A 57 2.79 -1.10 -8.86
N ASN A 58 2.32 0.14 -9.01
CA ASN A 58 2.19 0.76 -10.32
C ASN A 58 3.54 1.00 -11.00
N THR A 59 4.56 1.44 -10.26
CA THR A 59 5.91 1.63 -10.83
C THR A 59 6.51 0.33 -11.33
N LYS A 60 6.34 -0.77 -10.58
CA LYS A 60 6.81 -2.10 -11.01
C LYS A 60 6.09 -2.56 -12.28
N ILE A 61 4.76 -2.39 -12.35
CA ILE A 61 3.98 -2.72 -13.56
C ILE A 61 4.50 -1.94 -14.79
N THR A 62 4.79 -0.64 -14.63
CA THR A 62 5.32 0.20 -15.72
C THR A 62 6.75 -0.12 -16.11
N GLU A 63 7.54 -0.71 -15.22
CA GLU A 63 8.88 -1.23 -15.52
C GLU A 63 8.74 -2.53 -16.34
N ASP A 64 7.90 -3.48 -15.87
CA ASP A 64 7.62 -4.75 -16.55
C ASP A 64 7.06 -4.55 -18.00
N THR A 65 6.28 -3.48 -18.23
CA THR A 65 5.70 -3.18 -19.56
C THR A 65 6.67 -2.50 -20.52
N LYS A 66 7.78 -1.93 -20.05
CA LYS A 66 8.79 -1.30 -20.92
C LYS A 66 9.76 -2.34 -21.48
N GLU A 67 10.16 -3.31 -20.66
CA GLU A 67 11.04 -4.42 -21.06
C GLU A 67 10.42 -5.23 -22.21
N SER A 68 9.11 -5.44 -22.19
CA SER A 68 8.36 -6.16 -23.24
C SER A 68 8.19 -5.39 -24.56
N THR A 69 8.41 -4.06 -24.56
CA THR A 69 8.36 -3.25 -25.79
C THR A 69 9.71 -3.06 -26.48
N GLU A 70 10.82 -3.33 -25.78
CA GLU A 70 12.18 -3.18 -26.34
C GLU A 70 12.67 -4.45 -27.06
N GLU A 71 12.10 -5.63 -26.78
CA GLU A 71 12.47 -6.90 -27.44
C GLU A 71 11.93 -7.06 -28.88
N VAL A 72 11.12 -6.13 -29.38
CA VAL A 72 10.44 -6.24 -30.69
C VAL A 72 10.98 -5.26 -31.75
N ASN A 73 12.04 -4.49 -31.46
CA ASN A 73 12.68 -3.57 -32.43
C ASN A 73 14.06 -4.04 -32.89
#